data_AF-A0A2R6Y178-F1
#
_entry.id   AF-A0A2R6Y178-F1
#
_cell.length_a   1.000
_cell.length_b   1.000
_cell.length_c   1.000
_cell.angle_alpha   90.00
_cell.angle_beta   90.00
_cell.angle_gamma   90.00
#
_symmetry.space_group_name_H-M   'P 1'
#
loop_
_entity.id
_entity.type
_entity.pdbx_description
1 polymer ?
#
loop_
_entity_poly.entity_id
_entity_poly.type
_entity_poly.pdbx_seq_one_letter_code
_entity_poly.pdbx_strand_id
1 'polypeptide(L)'
;MFDVIDETTEQNLERRLADPQTVKEIARLLDRLESINALFTMLESFLARGPEIADSINGLVEVLREGASSNQIGNQVTLLFTAGQKITSLVESEQVQSLLSSDVLDPESIQLIGKLARAMRQAVNDASDPALMSKRVGLMGLVRLLSDPQVQPAINFVAALARHFSRELTSNA
;
A
#
# COMPACT_ATOMS: atom_id res chain seq x y z
N MET A 1 -22.13 -23.80 34.47
CA MET A 1 -22.83 -23.78 33.18
C MET A 1 -21.87 -23.29 32.09
N PHE A 2 -20.78 -24.02 31.84
CA PHE A 2 -19.77 -23.70 30.82
C PHE A 2 -19.21 -24.96 30.12
N ASP A 3 -19.78 -26.14 30.39
CA ASP A 3 -19.17 -27.45 30.06
C ASP A 3 -19.75 -28.09 28.78
N VAL A 4 -20.88 -27.57 28.26
CA VAL A 4 -21.61 -28.19 27.14
C VAL A 4 -21.17 -27.67 25.76
N ILE A 5 -20.42 -26.57 25.72
CA ILE A 5 -20.00 -25.91 24.46
C ILE A 5 -18.68 -26.50 23.92
N ASP A 6 -17.85 -27.12 24.77
CA ASP A 6 -16.53 -27.64 24.35
C ASP A 6 -16.63 -28.97 23.58
N GLU A 7 -17.37 -29.95 24.10
CA GLU A 7 -17.47 -31.29 23.47
C GLU A 7 -18.02 -31.25 22.03
N THR A 8 -19.00 -30.39 21.76
CA THR A 8 -19.61 -30.29 20.41
C THR A 8 -18.72 -29.53 19.42
N THR A 9 -17.83 -28.67 19.91
CA THR A 9 -16.86 -27.92 19.11
C THR A 9 -15.65 -28.78 18.79
N GLU A 10 -15.12 -29.52 19.78
CA GLU A 10 -14.07 -30.52 19.59
C GLU A 10 -14.52 -31.62 18.62
N GLN A 11 -15.70 -32.20 18.81
CA GLN A 11 -16.21 -33.24 17.89
C GLN A 11 -16.45 -32.72 16.46
N ASN A 12 -16.83 -31.46 16.29
CA ASN A 12 -16.95 -30.84 14.96
C ASN A 12 -15.59 -30.59 14.33
N LEU A 13 -14.62 -30.14 15.12
CA LEU A 13 -13.26 -29.90 14.67
C LEU A 13 -12.58 -31.22 14.30
N GLU A 14 -12.74 -32.28 15.10
CA GLU A 14 -12.28 -33.63 14.79
C GLU A 14 -12.91 -34.18 13.51
N ARG A 15 -14.22 -34.03 13.32
CA ARG A 15 -14.88 -34.44 12.08
C ARG A 15 -14.39 -33.67 10.86
N ARG A 16 -14.11 -32.37 11.00
CA ARG A 16 -13.55 -31.54 9.92
C ARG A 16 -12.07 -31.84 9.67
N LEU A 17 -11.30 -32.15 10.70
CA LEU A 17 -9.89 -32.57 10.58
C LEU A 17 -9.74 -34.02 10.10
N ALA A 18 -10.76 -34.85 10.25
CA ALA A 18 -10.83 -36.18 9.68
C ALA A 18 -11.18 -36.17 8.17
N ASP A 19 -11.68 -35.05 7.65
CA ASP A 19 -11.94 -34.88 6.22
C ASP A 19 -10.62 -34.59 5.46
N PRO A 20 -10.16 -35.48 4.56
CA PRO A 20 -8.92 -35.30 3.82
C PRO A 20 -8.92 -34.08 2.90
N GLN A 21 -10.08 -33.57 2.47
CA GLN A 21 -10.15 -32.31 1.72
C GLN A 21 -9.80 -31.12 2.62
N THR A 22 -10.37 -31.08 3.83
CA THR A 22 -10.12 -30.03 4.81
C THR A 22 -8.65 -30.01 5.27
N VAL A 23 -8.05 -31.18 5.52
CA VAL A 23 -6.61 -31.29 5.85
C VAL A 23 -5.73 -30.77 4.72
N LYS A 24 -6.09 -31.05 3.47
CA LYS A 24 -5.34 -30.60 2.29
C LYS A 24 -5.40 -29.08 2.11
N GLU A 25 -6.55 -28.46 2.34
CA GLU A 25 -6.68 -26.99 2.27
C GLU A 25 -5.97 -26.29 3.44
N ILE A 26 -6.01 -26.87 4.65
CA ILE A 26 -5.24 -26.38 5.79
C ILE A 26 -3.73 -26.50 5.52
N ALA A 27 -3.26 -27.63 4.97
CA ALA A 27 -1.88 -27.82 4.57
C ALA A 27 -1.44 -26.79 3.53
N ARG A 28 -2.27 -26.53 2.50
CA ARG A 28 -2.00 -25.49 1.50
C ARG A 28 -1.95 -24.08 2.07
N LEU A 29 -2.76 -23.78 3.08
CA LEU A 29 -2.72 -22.50 3.77
C LEU A 29 -1.48 -22.37 4.65
N LEU A 30 -1.10 -23.45 5.36
CA LEU A 30 0.13 -23.55 6.13
C LEU A 30 1.38 -23.37 5.25
N ASP A 31 1.41 -24.00 4.07
CA ASP A 31 2.49 -23.84 3.09
C ASP A 31 2.59 -22.39 2.57
N ARG A 32 1.48 -21.66 2.56
CA ARG A 32 1.43 -20.23 2.17
C ARG A 32 1.72 -19.28 3.33
N LEU A 33 1.74 -19.75 4.59
CA LEU A 33 2.08 -18.90 5.73
C LEU A 33 3.52 -18.39 5.67
N GLU A 34 4.44 -19.17 5.10
CA GLU A 34 5.81 -18.71 4.88
C GLU A 34 5.87 -17.54 3.89
N SER A 35 5.06 -17.60 2.82
CA SER A 35 4.91 -16.48 1.87
C SER A 35 4.24 -15.27 2.52
N ILE A 36 3.27 -15.48 3.40
CA ILE A 36 2.60 -14.40 4.15
C ILE A 36 3.58 -13.74 5.13
N ASN A 37 4.40 -14.51 5.84
CA ASN A 37 5.44 -13.98 6.72
C ASN A 37 6.49 -13.20 5.92
N ALA A 38 6.91 -13.70 4.75
CA ALA A 38 7.83 -12.98 3.87
C ALA A 38 7.24 -11.64 3.42
N LEU A 39 5.97 -11.61 3.01
CA LEU A 39 5.27 -10.36 2.67
C LEU A 39 5.16 -9.42 3.88
N PHE A 40 4.94 -9.96 5.08
CA PHE A 40 4.87 -9.18 6.30
C PHE A 40 6.22 -8.54 6.63
N THR A 41 7.33 -9.30 6.51
CA THR A 41 8.70 -8.78 6.70
C THR A 41 9.08 -7.74 5.64
N MET A 42 8.68 -7.95 4.39
CA MET A 42 8.90 -6.96 3.32
C MET A 42 8.12 -5.67 3.61
N LEU A 43 6.87 -5.80 4.05
CA LEU A 43 6.03 -4.67 4.44
C LEU A 43 6.61 -3.95 5.66
N GLU A 44 7.07 -4.66 6.69
CA GLU A 44 7.75 -4.08 7.85
C GLU A 44 9.01 -3.32 7.45
N SER A 45 9.84 -3.88 6.57
CA SER A 45 11.05 -3.19 6.08
C SER A 45 10.73 -1.95 5.25
N PHE A 46 9.68 -2.01 4.43
CA PHE A 46 9.21 -0.86 3.66
C PHE A 46 8.65 0.24 4.58
N LEU A 47 7.83 -0.12 5.56
CA LEU A 47 7.28 0.82 6.54
C LEU A 47 8.38 1.44 7.42
N ALA A 48 9.39 0.66 7.82
CA ALA A 48 10.54 1.15 8.57
C ALA A 48 11.40 2.16 7.78
N ARG A 49 11.47 2.02 6.45
CA ARG A 49 12.17 2.93 5.54
C ARG A 49 11.29 4.07 5.01
N GLY A 50 9.97 3.99 5.22
CA GLY A 50 8.99 4.98 4.79
C GLY A 50 9.32 6.41 5.24
N PRO A 51 9.75 6.65 6.49
CA PRO A 51 10.18 7.97 6.95
C PRO A 51 11.39 8.50 6.15
N GLU A 52 12.41 7.68 5.93
CA GLU A 52 13.63 8.05 5.21
C GLU A 52 13.35 8.41 3.74
N ILE A 53 12.43 7.66 3.10
CA ILE A 53 11.96 7.95 1.74
C ILE A 53 11.13 9.24 1.71
N ALA A 54 10.24 9.43 2.69
CA ALA A 54 9.40 10.63 2.79
C ALA A 54 10.25 11.89 3.04
N ASP A 55 11.28 11.80 3.88
CA ASP A 55 12.21 12.88 4.17
C ASP A 55 13.05 13.23 2.94
N SER A 56 13.49 12.22 2.19
CA SER A 56 14.21 12.41 0.92
C SER A 56 13.34 13.13 -0.12
N ILE A 57 12.05 12.77 -0.23
CA ILE A 57 11.11 13.43 -1.13
C ILE A 57 10.78 14.86 -0.68
N ASN A 58 10.56 15.08 0.62
CA ASN A 58 10.33 16.42 1.17
C ASN A 58 11.55 17.32 0.92
N GLY A 59 12.78 16.83 1.10
CA GLY A 59 14.01 17.56 0.82
C GLY A 59 14.13 17.93 -0.67
N LEU A 60 13.75 17.02 -1.58
CA LEU A 60 13.71 17.33 -3.02
C LEU A 60 12.67 18.42 -3.34
N VAL A 61 11.48 18.37 -2.73
CA VAL A 61 10.44 19.38 -2.92
C VAL A 61 10.85 20.73 -2.32
N GLU A 62 11.54 20.73 -1.18
CA GLU A 62 12.06 21.94 -0.53
C GLU A 62 13.14 22.60 -1.39
N VAL A 63 14.09 21.82 -1.93
CA VAL A 63 15.10 22.32 -2.88
C VAL A 63 14.45 22.90 -4.14
N LEU A 64 13.41 22.27 -4.68
CA LEU A 64 12.67 22.78 -5.84
C LEU A 64 11.90 24.08 -5.50
N ARG A 65 11.27 24.13 -4.33
CA ARG A 65 10.50 25.29 -3.87
C ARG A 65 11.42 26.48 -3.57
N GLU A 66 12.55 26.25 -2.91
CA GLU A 66 13.57 27.27 -2.63
C GLU A 66 14.24 27.76 -3.92
N GLY A 67 14.53 26.85 -4.85
CA GLY A 67 15.03 27.17 -6.18
C GLY A 67 14.04 28.00 -7.03
N ALA A 68 12.73 27.84 -6.81
CA ALA A 68 11.70 28.65 -7.47
C ALA A 68 11.39 29.98 -6.76
N SER A 69 11.68 30.10 -5.45
CA SER A 69 11.30 31.25 -4.61
C SER A 69 12.43 32.25 -4.36
N SER A 70 13.69 31.82 -4.53
CA SER A 70 14.84 32.69 -4.32
C SER A 70 15.04 33.57 -5.57
N ASN A 71 15.34 34.86 -5.40
CA ASN A 71 15.62 35.80 -6.51
C ASN A 71 17.13 36.01 -6.74
N GLN A 72 17.96 35.03 -6.35
CA GLN A 72 19.42 35.04 -6.54
C GLN A 72 19.78 34.45 -7.91
N ILE A 73 19.64 35.29 -8.93
CA ILE A 73 19.84 34.99 -10.36
C ILE A 73 21.25 34.42 -10.68
N GLY A 74 22.25 34.62 -9.82
CA GLY A 74 23.64 34.20 -10.08
C GLY A 74 23.92 32.69 -9.98
N ASN A 75 23.38 32.00 -8.97
CA ASN A 75 23.62 30.55 -8.75
C ASN A 75 22.44 29.67 -9.17
N GLN A 76 21.26 30.26 -9.32
CA GLN A 76 20.05 29.54 -9.73
C GLN A 76 19.99 29.26 -11.21
N VAL A 77 20.61 30.08 -12.07
CA VAL A 77 20.65 29.79 -13.51
C VAL A 77 21.35 28.46 -13.75
N THR A 78 22.45 28.16 -13.07
CA THR A 78 23.15 26.86 -13.22
C THR A 78 22.29 25.69 -12.71
N LEU A 79 21.61 25.86 -11.57
CA LEU A 79 20.74 24.84 -10.99
C LEU A 79 19.49 24.59 -11.84
N LEU A 80 18.84 25.64 -12.32
CA LEU A 80 17.70 25.61 -13.23
C LEU A 80 18.09 25.11 -14.62
N PHE A 81 19.29 25.42 -15.10
CA PHE A 81 19.81 24.91 -16.37
C PHE A 81 20.13 23.43 -16.27
N THR A 82 20.73 22.98 -15.16
CA THR A 82 21.03 21.55 -14.95
C THR A 82 19.77 20.74 -14.67
N ALA A 83 18.85 21.26 -13.85
CA ALA A 83 17.55 20.65 -13.62
C ALA A 83 16.71 20.66 -14.89
N GLY A 84 16.72 21.77 -15.63
CA GLY A 84 16.11 21.93 -16.94
C GLY A 84 16.62 20.88 -17.91
N GLN A 85 17.93 20.75 -18.11
CA GLN A 85 18.51 19.74 -19.00
C GLN A 85 18.14 18.30 -18.60
N LYS A 86 18.12 17.99 -17.29
CA LYS A 86 17.71 16.66 -16.82
C LYS A 86 16.22 16.40 -17.02
N ILE A 87 15.37 17.38 -16.72
CA ILE A 87 13.92 17.28 -16.93
C ILE A 87 13.63 17.20 -18.43
N THR A 88 14.27 18.00 -19.27
CA THR A 88 14.13 17.93 -20.74
C THR A 88 14.54 16.56 -21.26
N SER A 89 15.67 15.98 -20.79
CA SER A 89 16.06 14.62 -21.20
C SER A 89 15.08 13.53 -20.74
N LEU A 90 14.37 13.75 -19.63
CA LEU A 90 13.34 12.83 -19.16
C LEU A 90 12.04 13.03 -19.94
N VAL A 91 11.64 14.27 -20.21
CA VAL A 91 10.45 14.64 -21.00
C VAL A 91 10.60 14.25 -22.47
N GLU A 92 11.82 14.22 -23.01
CA GLU A 92 12.10 13.73 -24.36
C GLU A 92 12.03 12.19 -24.47
N SER A 93 12.01 11.46 -23.35
CA SER A 93 11.81 10.01 -23.41
C SER A 93 10.39 9.69 -23.88
N GLU A 94 10.26 8.80 -24.86
CA GLU A 94 8.95 8.39 -25.39
C GLU A 94 8.04 7.84 -24.28
N GLN A 95 8.62 7.20 -23.26
CA GLN A 95 7.86 6.69 -22.11
C GLN A 95 7.25 7.83 -21.28
N VAL A 96 7.99 8.91 -21.05
CA VAL A 96 7.45 10.07 -20.32
C VAL A 96 6.45 10.82 -21.18
N GLN A 97 6.68 11.02 -22.48
CA GLN A 97 5.67 11.64 -23.36
C GLN A 97 4.36 10.84 -23.40
N SER A 98 4.45 9.50 -23.39
CA SER A 98 3.27 8.63 -23.28
C SER A 98 2.56 8.75 -21.93
N LEU A 99 3.28 9.04 -20.84
CA LEU A 99 2.71 9.26 -19.50
C LEU A 99 2.20 10.69 -19.29
N LEU A 100 2.78 11.68 -19.97
CA LEU A 100 2.34 13.07 -19.98
C LEU A 100 1.10 13.26 -20.87
N SER A 101 1.01 12.47 -21.95
CA SER A 101 -0.13 12.46 -22.87
C SER A 101 -1.26 11.54 -22.40
N SER A 102 -1.05 10.78 -21.32
CA SER A 102 -2.11 10.00 -20.67
C SER A 102 -2.76 10.82 -19.54
N ASP A 103 -3.99 10.47 -19.19
CA ASP A 103 -4.79 11.05 -18.09
C ASP A 103 -4.15 10.89 -16.68
N VAL A 104 -2.88 10.46 -16.61
CA VAL A 104 -2.11 10.31 -15.38
C VAL A 104 -1.81 11.66 -14.73
N LEU A 105 -1.68 12.74 -15.51
CA LEU A 105 -1.45 14.10 -15.00
C LEU A 105 -2.71 14.93 -14.78
N ASP A 106 -3.90 14.33 -14.92
CA ASP A 106 -5.12 15.05 -14.69
C ASP A 106 -5.26 15.49 -13.22
N PRO A 107 -5.90 16.64 -12.96
CA PRO A 107 -6.12 17.14 -11.60
C PRO A 107 -6.79 16.12 -10.69
N GLU A 108 -7.63 15.24 -11.24
CA GLU A 108 -8.31 14.17 -10.50
C GLU A 108 -7.35 13.04 -10.09
N SER A 109 -6.49 12.58 -10.99
CA SER A 109 -5.43 11.58 -10.74
C SER A 109 -4.44 12.06 -9.68
N ILE A 110 -4.00 13.32 -9.77
CA ILE A 110 -3.10 13.95 -8.79
C ILE A 110 -3.77 14.03 -7.40
N GLN A 111 -5.06 14.39 -7.35
CA GLN A 111 -5.81 14.44 -6.09
C GLN A 111 -5.97 13.06 -5.46
N LEU A 112 -6.20 12.01 -6.25
CA LEU A 112 -6.30 10.64 -5.76
C LEU A 112 -4.97 10.18 -5.13
N ILE A 113 -3.86 10.39 -5.82
CA ILE A 113 -2.51 10.10 -5.31
C ILE A 113 -2.26 10.89 -4.01
N GLY A 114 -2.64 12.17 -3.97
CA GLY A 114 -2.53 13.00 -2.77
C GLY A 114 -3.35 12.48 -1.59
N LYS A 115 -4.57 11.97 -1.83
CA LYS A 115 -5.41 11.34 -0.80
C LYS A 115 -4.78 10.05 -0.28
N LEU A 116 -4.26 9.19 -1.16
CA LEU A 116 -3.54 7.97 -0.79
C LEU A 116 -2.32 8.29 0.07
N ALA A 117 -1.48 9.23 -0.37
CA ALA A 117 -0.27 9.61 0.36
C ALA A 117 -0.56 10.13 1.78
N ARG A 118 -1.63 10.94 1.93
CA ARG A 118 -2.07 11.40 3.26
C ARG A 118 -2.58 10.26 4.13
N ALA A 119 -3.41 9.37 3.58
CA ALA A 119 -3.93 8.22 4.30
C ALA A 119 -2.79 7.29 4.75
N MET A 120 -1.80 7.05 3.90
CA MET A 120 -0.60 6.26 4.25
C MET A 120 0.21 6.93 5.36
N ARG A 121 0.45 8.24 5.26
CA ARG A 121 1.17 8.98 6.32
C ARG A 121 0.42 8.90 7.65
N GLN A 122 -0.89 9.06 7.63
CA GLN A 122 -1.72 8.98 8.83
C GLN A 122 -1.71 7.58 9.43
N ALA A 123 -1.81 6.53 8.61
CA ALA A 123 -1.71 5.14 9.07
C ALA A 123 -0.35 4.83 9.71
N VAL A 124 0.76 5.36 9.17
CA VAL A 124 2.09 5.21 9.79
C VAL A 124 2.16 5.91 11.14
N ASN A 125 1.62 7.12 11.25
CA ASN A 125 1.57 7.86 12.52
C ASN A 125 0.72 7.13 13.57
N ASP A 126 -0.46 6.65 13.18
CA ASP A 126 -1.37 5.92 14.07
C ASP A 126 -0.77 4.57 14.51
N ALA A 127 -0.05 3.87 13.62
CA ALA A 127 0.66 2.64 13.94
C ALA A 127 1.87 2.85 14.87
N SER A 128 2.43 4.06 14.88
CA SER A 128 3.54 4.44 15.76
C SER A 128 3.07 4.88 17.15
N ASP A 129 1.77 5.08 17.36
CA ASP A 129 1.22 5.46 18.66
C ASP A 129 1.20 4.24 19.61
N PRO A 130 1.98 4.25 20.70
CA PRO A 130 2.04 3.15 21.65
C PRO A 130 0.68 2.88 22.35
N ALA A 131 -0.25 3.84 22.38
CA ALA A 131 -1.61 3.63 22.89
C ALA A 131 -2.46 2.72 21.99
N LEU A 132 -2.17 2.70 20.68
CA LEU A 132 -2.87 1.88 19.68
C LEU A 132 -2.21 0.50 19.47
N MET A 133 -0.92 0.36 19.76
CA MET A 133 -0.16 -0.91 19.65
C MET A 133 -0.56 -2.00 20.68
N SER A 134 -1.34 -1.65 21.72
CA SER A 134 -1.73 -2.57 22.81
C SER A 134 -2.62 -3.74 22.34
N LYS A 135 -3.31 -3.61 21.20
CA LYS A 135 -4.29 -4.60 20.74
C LYS A 135 -3.73 -5.43 19.59
N ARG A 136 -2.99 -6.51 19.92
CA ARG A 136 -2.59 -7.51 18.92
C ARG A 136 -3.83 -8.04 18.19
N VAL A 137 -3.91 -7.77 16.88
CA VAL A 137 -5.01 -8.25 16.04
C VAL A 137 -4.73 -9.70 15.67
N GLY A 138 -5.41 -10.64 16.33
CA GLY A 138 -5.36 -12.06 15.95
C GLY A 138 -6.16 -12.38 14.69
N LEU A 139 -6.11 -13.62 14.21
CA LEU A 139 -6.82 -14.09 13.00
C LEU A 139 -8.32 -13.73 12.99
N MET A 140 -8.98 -13.86 14.14
CA MET A 140 -10.40 -13.49 14.30
C MET A 140 -10.63 -11.97 14.27
N GLY A 141 -9.64 -11.19 14.71
CA GLY A 141 -9.64 -9.73 14.64
C GLY A 141 -9.50 -9.24 13.20
N LEU A 142 -8.72 -9.92 12.36
CA LEU A 142 -8.60 -9.61 10.93
C LEU A 142 -9.93 -9.83 10.19
N VAL A 143 -10.60 -10.97 10.43
CA VAL A 143 -11.92 -11.24 9.84
C VAL A 143 -12.95 -10.18 10.26
N ARG A 144 -12.91 -9.77 11.54
CA ARG A 144 -13.79 -8.72 12.05
C ARG A 144 -13.48 -7.35 11.44
N LEU A 145 -12.20 -7.01 11.26
CA LEU A 145 -11.76 -5.77 10.63
C LEU A 145 -12.16 -5.72 9.14
N LEU A 146 -12.03 -6.83 8.43
CA LEU A 146 -12.50 -6.96 7.05
C LEU A 146 -14.02 -6.87 6.92
N SER A 147 -14.74 -7.20 8.00
CA SER A 147 -16.20 -7.06 8.05
C SER A 147 -16.66 -5.69 8.56
N ASP A 148 -15.75 -4.82 8.99
CA ASP A 148 -16.07 -3.52 9.57
C ASP A 148 -16.72 -2.60 8.51
N PRO A 149 -17.91 -2.00 8.78
CA PRO A 149 -18.55 -1.04 7.88
C PRO A 149 -17.64 0.09 7.40
N GLN A 150 -16.66 0.51 8.22
CA GLN A 150 -15.72 1.57 7.88
C GLN A 150 -14.68 1.15 6.83
N VAL A 151 -14.37 -0.15 6.73
CA VAL A 151 -13.36 -0.70 5.81
C VAL A 151 -13.98 -1.19 4.49
N GLN A 152 -15.30 -1.44 4.48
CA GLN A 152 -16.02 -1.91 3.28
C GLN A 152 -15.78 -1.06 2.01
N PRO A 153 -15.78 0.29 2.06
CA PRO A 153 -15.51 1.09 0.87
C PRO A 153 -14.11 0.85 0.30
N ALA A 154 -13.10 0.64 1.15
CA ALA A 154 -11.74 0.34 0.72
C ALA A 154 -11.63 -1.04 0.08
N ILE A 155 -12.30 -2.06 0.64
CA ILE A 155 -12.36 -3.41 0.06
C ILE A 155 -13.03 -3.37 -1.32
N ASN A 156 -14.14 -2.63 -1.44
CA ASN A 156 -14.84 -2.46 -2.71
C ASN A 156 -13.99 -1.72 -3.74
N PHE A 157 -13.25 -0.69 -3.32
CA PHE A 157 -12.30 0.01 -4.18
C PHE A 157 -11.20 -0.93 -4.69
N VAL A 158 -10.56 -1.70 -3.81
CA VAL A 158 -9.51 -2.66 -4.20
C VAL A 158 -10.05 -3.72 -5.15
N ALA A 159 -11.26 -4.24 -4.89
CA ALA A 159 -11.91 -5.20 -5.77
C ALA A 159 -12.24 -4.60 -7.14
N ALA A 160 -12.71 -3.36 -7.20
CA ALA A 160 -12.97 -2.64 -8.44
C ALA A 160 -11.67 -2.39 -9.21
N LEU A 161 -10.65 -1.88 -8.55
CA LEU A 161 -9.32 -1.65 -9.11
C LEU A 161 -8.75 -2.94 -9.72
N ALA A 162 -8.78 -4.05 -8.99
CA ALA A 162 -8.32 -5.35 -9.48
C ALA A 162 -9.05 -5.80 -10.74
N ARG A 163 -10.37 -5.58 -10.82
CA ARG A 163 -11.18 -5.90 -12.01
C ARG A 163 -10.81 -5.03 -13.20
N HIS A 164 -10.66 -3.72 -13.01
CA HIS A 164 -10.30 -2.80 -14.09
C HIS A 164 -8.87 -3.07 -14.59
N PHE A 165 -7.93 -3.24 -13.67
CA PHE A 165 -6.54 -3.56 -13.99
C PHE A 165 -6.39 -4.90 -14.71
N SER A 166 -7.11 -5.94 -14.30
CA SER A 166 -7.08 -7.25 -14.97
C SER A 166 -7.58 -7.17 -16.42
N ARG A 167 -8.57 -6.32 -16.72
CA ARG A 167 -9.06 -6.12 -18.09
C ARG A 167 -8.01 -5.46 -18.96
N GLU A 168 -7.32 -4.44 -18.47
CA GLU A 168 -6.22 -3.78 -19.19
C GLU A 168 -5.06 -4.74 -19.50
N LEU A 169 -4.66 -5.55 -18.51
CA LEU A 169 -3.61 -6.55 -18.70
C LEU A 169 -3.97 -7.65 -19.69
N THR A 170 -5.26 -8.01 -19.78
CA THR A 170 -5.73 -9.04 -20.71
C THR A 170 -6.05 -8.45 -22.09
N SER A 171 -6.33 -7.15 -22.18
CA SER A 171 -6.62 -6.45 -23.43
C SER A 171 -5.37 -6.08 -24.23
N ASN A 172 -4.19 -6.06 -23.59
CA ASN A 172 -2.89 -5.83 -24.22
C ASN A 172 -2.08 -7.15 -24.43
N ALA A 173 -2.74 -8.30 -24.39
CA ALA A 173 -2.19 -9.62 -24.74
C ALA A 173 -2.90 -10.19 -25.98
#